data_AF-A0A822IS37-F1
#
_entry.id   AF-A0A822IS37-F1
#
_cell.length_a   1.000
_cell.length_b   1.000
_cell.length_c   1.000
_cell.angle_alpha   90.00
_cell.angle_beta   90.00
_cell.angle_gamma   90.00
#
_symmetry.space_group_name_H-M   'P 1'
#
loop_
_entity.id
_entity.type
_entity.pdbx_description
1 polymer ?
#
loop_
_entity_poly.entity_id
_entity_poly.type
_entity_poly.pdbx_seq_one_letter_code
_entity_poly.pdbx_strand_id
1 'polypeptide(L)'
;MIRITWNNKELEEEILSENFKEGGFGYLNLTLKMFIDSVDIIGGSFTFVKIFFNQLYGAFKCIDSEGFRNIKLFAAPDNRISAHGAEFYLNSKKNKDLILIKYQRVDMINEYKHIEVSFKELIKGVLESNEHLFNQVLEIHPGIKNDPEFIQLKQEMEIVKGWYKNRYGKQL
;
A
#
# COMPACT_ATOMS: atom_id res chain seq x y z
N MET A 1 10.34 11.31 -4.90
CA MET A 1 9.57 10.25 -5.59
C MET A 1 9.15 9.19 -4.59
N ILE A 2 7.88 8.77 -4.62
CA ILE A 2 7.30 7.76 -3.72
C ILE A 2 7.03 6.50 -4.53
N ARG A 3 7.53 5.36 -4.08
CA ARG A 3 7.32 4.08 -4.76
C ARG A 3 7.40 2.92 -3.78
N ILE A 4 6.59 1.90 -4.01
CA ILE A 4 6.70 0.60 -3.34
C ILE A 4 7.27 -0.38 -4.36
N THR A 5 8.28 -1.14 -3.96
CA THR A 5 9.00 -2.07 -4.84
C THR A 5 9.21 -3.41 -4.16
N TRP A 6 9.30 -4.46 -4.96
CA TRP A 6 9.58 -5.84 -4.57
C TRP A 6 10.59 -6.44 -5.55
N ASN A 7 11.04 -7.67 -5.28
CA ASN A 7 11.86 -8.42 -6.22
C ASN A 7 10.97 -9.18 -7.21
N ASN A 8 11.17 -8.99 -8.51
CA ASN A 8 10.35 -9.67 -9.54
C ASN A 8 10.51 -11.19 -9.53
N LYS A 9 11.71 -11.69 -9.21
CA LYS A 9 11.97 -13.12 -9.11
C LYS A 9 11.26 -13.72 -7.89
N GLU A 10 11.29 -13.01 -6.76
CA GLU A 10 10.56 -13.41 -5.54
C GLU A 10 9.05 -13.42 -5.80
N LEU A 11 8.52 -12.43 -6.54
CA LEU A 11 7.12 -12.40 -6.94
C LEU A 11 6.73 -13.64 -7.76
N GLU A 12 7.54 -13.97 -8.77
CA GLU A 12 7.31 -15.14 -9.62
C GLU A 12 7.41 -16.45 -8.81
N GLU A 13 8.42 -16.59 -7.96
CA GLU A 13 8.61 -17.75 -7.08
C GLU A 13 7.42 -17.92 -6.12
N GLU A 14 6.94 -16.84 -5.50
CA GLU A 14 5.81 -16.89 -4.57
C GLU A 14 4.50 -17.25 -5.29
N ILE A 15 4.21 -16.67 -6.45
CA ILE A 15 3.01 -16.98 -7.24
C ILE A 15 2.99 -18.44 -7.70
N LEU A 16 4.15 -19.02 -8.00
CA LEU A 16 4.28 -20.41 -8.43
C LEU A 16 4.31 -21.42 -7.26
N SER A 17 4.39 -20.94 -6.02
CA SER A 17 4.44 -21.76 -4.82
C SER A 17 3.12 -22.50 -4.54
N GLU A 18 3.18 -23.62 -3.81
CA GLU A 18 1.99 -24.35 -3.39
C GLU A 18 1.12 -23.53 -2.43
N ASN A 19 1.74 -22.72 -1.54
CA ASN A 19 1.03 -21.84 -0.63
C ASN A 19 0.12 -20.85 -1.38
N PHE A 20 0.61 -20.27 -2.48
CA PHE A 20 -0.17 -19.35 -3.30
C PHE A 20 -1.27 -20.08 -4.09
N LYS A 21 -1.02 -21.29 -4.59
CA LYS A 21 -2.04 -22.08 -5.29
C LYS A 21 -3.22 -22.47 -4.39
N GLU A 22 -2.93 -22.79 -3.12
CA GLU A 22 -3.97 -23.16 -2.15
C GLU A 22 -4.66 -21.94 -1.54
N GLY A 23 -3.89 -20.91 -1.21
CA GLY A 23 -4.36 -19.73 -0.49
C GLY A 23 -4.83 -18.56 -1.37
N GLY A 24 -4.41 -18.53 -2.63
CA GLY A 24 -4.70 -17.44 -3.55
C GLY A 24 -4.00 -16.13 -3.19
N PHE A 25 -4.55 -15.01 -3.67
CA PHE A 25 -3.92 -13.69 -3.53
C PHE A 25 -3.79 -13.23 -2.06
N GLY A 26 -4.67 -13.71 -1.18
CA GLY A 26 -4.62 -13.41 0.25
C GLY A 26 -3.32 -13.87 0.93
N TYR A 27 -2.63 -14.84 0.34
CA TYR A 27 -1.38 -15.40 0.85
C TYR A 27 -0.15 -14.88 0.11
N LEU A 28 -0.28 -13.87 -0.74
CA LEU A 28 0.87 -13.26 -1.40
C LEU A 28 1.74 -12.51 -0.38
N ASN A 29 2.95 -13.04 -0.15
CA ASN A 29 3.93 -12.45 0.74
C ASN A 29 5.16 -12.04 -0.03
N LEU A 30 5.64 -10.82 0.19
CA LEU A 30 6.83 -10.31 -0.48
C LEU A 30 7.66 -9.48 0.47
N THR A 31 8.96 -9.45 0.22
CA THR A 31 9.85 -8.44 0.77
C THR A 31 9.60 -7.10 0.09
N LEU A 32 8.90 -6.21 0.79
CA LEU A 32 8.56 -4.89 0.26
C LEU A 32 9.58 -3.83 0.70
N LYS A 33 9.84 -2.87 -0.19
CA LYS A 33 10.51 -1.59 0.11
C LYS A 33 9.58 -0.45 -0.24
N MET A 34 9.55 0.59 0.59
CA MET A 34 8.77 1.80 0.35
C MET A 34 9.70 2.99 0.42
N PHE A 35 9.99 3.56 -0.74
CA PHE A 35 10.90 4.70 -0.87
C PHE A 35 10.13 6.00 -0.84
N ILE A 36 10.61 6.96 -0.06
CA ILE A 36 10.21 8.37 -0.09
C ILE A 36 11.49 9.19 -0.26
N ASP A 37 11.65 9.84 -1.41
CA ASP A 37 12.84 10.64 -1.75
C ASP A 37 14.17 9.91 -1.51
N SER A 38 14.19 8.62 -1.88
CA SER A 38 15.32 7.67 -1.72
C SER A 38 15.51 7.08 -0.32
N VAL A 39 14.70 7.48 0.66
CA VAL A 39 14.67 6.85 1.98
C VAL A 39 13.72 5.66 1.94
N ASP A 40 14.25 4.45 2.14
CA ASP A 40 13.42 3.27 2.41
C ASP A 40 12.91 3.33 3.85
N ILE A 41 11.61 3.53 4.03
CA ILE A 41 10.99 3.71 5.35
C ILE A 41 10.55 2.40 6.01
N ILE A 42 10.56 1.28 5.27
CA ILE A 42 10.23 -0.05 5.82
C ILE A 42 11.47 -0.93 5.95
N GLY A 43 12.47 -0.75 5.09
CA GLY A 43 13.77 -1.40 5.21
C GLY A 43 13.85 -2.80 4.57
N GLY A 44 12.99 -3.10 3.59
CA GLY A 44 12.97 -4.43 2.96
C GLY A 44 12.38 -5.49 3.87
N SER A 45 11.15 -5.28 4.33
CA SER A 45 10.47 -6.18 5.27
C SER A 45 9.60 -7.19 4.54
N PHE A 46 9.61 -8.43 5.02
CA PHE A 46 8.72 -9.49 4.53
C PHE A 46 7.29 -9.25 5.02
N THR A 47 6.37 -9.01 4.09
CA THR A 47 5.06 -8.43 4.40
C THR A 47 3.92 -9.10 3.62
N PHE A 48 2.77 -9.24 4.28
CA PHE A 48 1.49 -9.62 3.67
C PHE A 48 1.00 -8.50 2.74
N VAL A 49 1.07 -8.72 1.43
CA VAL A 49 0.89 -7.66 0.42
C VAL A 49 -0.51 -7.05 0.47
N LYS A 50 -1.56 -7.88 0.53
CA LYS A 50 -2.94 -7.41 0.63
C LYS A 50 -3.17 -6.56 1.89
N ILE A 51 -2.67 -7.02 3.03
CA ILE A 51 -2.84 -6.32 4.31
C ILE A 51 -2.15 -4.96 4.26
N PHE A 52 -0.94 -4.90 3.70
CA PHE A 52 -0.17 -3.67 3.56
C PHE A 52 -0.91 -2.59 2.76
N PHE A 53 -1.41 -2.92 1.56
CA PHE A 53 -2.15 -1.96 0.75
C PHE A 53 -3.52 -1.58 1.36
N ASN A 54 -4.26 -2.54 1.93
CA ASN A 54 -5.50 -2.24 2.64
C ASN A 54 -5.27 -1.26 3.80
N GLN A 55 -4.21 -1.46 4.60
CA GLN A 55 -3.89 -0.56 5.71
C GLN A 55 -3.52 0.85 5.22
N LEU A 56 -2.79 0.97 4.10
CA LEU A 56 -2.54 2.26 3.47
C LEU A 56 -3.84 2.96 3.05
N TYR A 57 -4.80 2.25 2.46
CA TYR A 57 -6.10 2.80 2.09
C TYR A 57 -6.94 3.19 3.31
N GLY A 58 -6.92 2.38 4.37
CA GLY A 58 -7.49 2.72 5.67
C GLY A 58 -6.90 4.01 6.25
N ALA A 59 -5.58 4.18 6.15
CA ALA A 59 -4.89 5.39 6.61
C ALA A 59 -5.25 6.62 5.78
N PHE A 60 -5.42 6.51 4.47
CA PHE A 60 -5.90 7.61 3.65
C PHE A 60 -7.30 8.07 4.07
N LYS A 61 -8.18 7.13 4.38
CA LYS A 61 -9.52 7.43 4.91
C LYS A 61 -9.47 8.03 6.32
N CYS A 62 -8.52 7.63 7.16
CA CYS A 62 -8.31 8.23 8.47
C CYS A 62 -7.86 9.70 8.35
N ILE A 63 -6.91 9.97 7.44
CA ILE A 63 -6.32 11.30 7.20
C ILE A 63 -7.35 12.29 6.62
N ASP A 64 -8.17 11.85 5.66
CA ASP A 64 -9.21 12.69 5.06
C ASP A 64 -10.61 12.08 5.18
N SER A 65 -11.06 11.91 6.43
CA SER A 65 -12.37 11.34 6.77
C SER A 65 -13.55 12.05 6.10
N GLU A 66 -13.45 13.37 5.88
CA GLU A 66 -14.47 14.17 5.17
C GLU A 66 -14.53 13.83 3.68
N GLY A 67 -13.37 13.77 3.02
CA GLY A 67 -13.28 13.38 1.61
C GLY A 67 -13.77 11.96 1.34
N PHE A 68 -13.65 11.07 2.32
CA PHE A 68 -14.09 9.68 2.26
C PHE A 68 -15.44 9.41 2.93
N ARG A 69 -16.19 10.43 3.36
CA ARG A 69 -17.40 10.28 4.20
C ARG A 69 -18.44 9.32 3.61
N ASN A 70 -18.66 9.37 2.29
CA ASN A 70 -19.64 8.54 1.57
C ASN A 70 -18.98 7.39 0.81
N ILE A 71 -17.70 7.11 1.09
CA ILE A 71 -16.92 6.08 0.42
C ILE A 71 -16.74 4.90 1.37
N LYS A 72 -17.26 3.74 0.94
CA LYS A 72 -17.10 2.48 1.66
C LYS A 72 -15.85 1.76 1.16
N LEU A 73 -14.87 1.64 2.06
CA LEU A 73 -13.72 0.74 1.92
C LEU A 73 -13.97 -0.47 2.82
N PHE A 74 -13.42 -1.62 2.45
CA PHE A 74 -13.30 -2.80 3.32
C PHE A 74 -12.26 -2.56 4.42
N ALA A 75 -11.18 -1.82 4.13
CA ALA A 75 -10.20 -1.41 5.11
C ALA A 75 -10.83 -0.50 6.18
N ALA A 76 -10.64 -0.87 7.45
CA ALA A 76 -11.01 -0.03 8.57
C ALA A 76 -10.10 1.22 8.61
N PRO A 77 -10.64 2.41 8.94
CA PRO A 77 -9.82 3.61 9.09
C PRO A 77 -8.89 3.47 10.30
N ASP A 78 -7.58 3.48 10.05
CA ASP A 78 -6.52 3.45 11.06
C ASP A 78 -5.32 4.21 10.48
N ASN A 79 -4.60 4.98 11.29
CA ASN A 79 -3.41 5.70 10.85
C ASN A 79 -2.12 4.87 10.95
N ARG A 80 -2.21 3.66 11.51
CA ARG A 80 -1.10 2.71 11.67
C ARG A 80 -1.05 1.71 10.51
N ILE A 81 0.14 1.52 9.96
CA ILE A 81 0.48 0.41 9.07
C ILE A 81 1.32 -0.56 9.91
N SER A 82 0.84 -1.77 10.05
CA SER A 82 1.41 -2.87 10.82
C SER A 82 1.22 -4.17 10.04
N ALA A 83 1.79 -4.21 8.83
CA ALA A 83 1.78 -5.40 8.01
C ALA A 83 3.17 -6.02 8.15
N HIS A 84 3.24 -7.17 8.82
CA HIS A 84 4.43 -7.96 9.18
C HIS A 84 5.79 -7.32 8.79
N GLY A 85 6.58 -6.91 9.79
CA GLY A 85 7.89 -6.30 9.58
C GLY A 85 7.89 -4.84 9.10
N ALA A 86 6.76 -4.30 8.63
CA ALA A 86 6.60 -2.87 8.39
C ALA A 86 5.76 -2.22 9.49
N GLU A 87 6.34 -1.24 10.20
CA GLU A 87 5.65 -0.46 11.23
C GLU A 87 5.85 1.05 11.05
N PHE A 88 4.77 1.74 10.68
CA PHE A 88 4.77 3.19 10.56
C PHE A 88 3.38 3.80 10.73
N TYR A 89 3.35 5.10 11.01
CA TYR A 89 2.15 5.88 11.30
C TYR A 89 2.07 7.09 10.38
N LEU A 90 0.87 7.40 9.87
CA LEU A 90 0.62 8.56 9.03
C LEU A 90 -0.19 9.58 9.83
N ASN A 91 0.43 10.70 10.19
CA ASN A 91 -0.25 11.77 10.91
C ASN A 91 -0.45 12.98 9.99
N SER A 92 -1.70 13.44 9.88
CA SER A 92 -1.96 14.72 9.23
C SER A 92 -1.44 15.86 10.09
N LYS A 93 -0.80 16.85 9.47
CA LYS A 93 -0.54 18.13 10.15
C LYS A 93 -1.81 19.00 10.08
N LYS A 94 -1.76 20.19 10.68
CA LYS A 94 -2.82 21.22 10.58
C LYS A 94 -3.24 21.49 9.12
N ASN A 95 -2.33 21.26 8.18
CA ASN A 95 -2.62 21.20 6.75
C ASN A 95 -2.74 19.74 6.30
N LYS A 96 -3.92 19.33 5.81
CA LYS A 96 -4.21 17.97 5.32
C LYS A 96 -3.35 17.55 4.12
N ASP A 97 -2.71 18.50 3.43
CA ASP A 97 -1.88 18.22 2.26
C ASP A 97 -0.46 17.77 2.61
N LEU A 98 -0.07 17.83 3.88
CA LEU A 98 1.24 17.39 4.37
C LEU A 98 1.09 16.33 5.47
N ILE A 99 1.67 15.17 5.22
CA ILE A 99 1.63 14.02 6.11
C ILE A 99 3.00 13.85 6.76
N LEU A 100 3.00 13.70 8.08
CA LEU A 100 4.17 13.26 8.83
C LEU A 100 4.11 11.74 8.94
N ILE A 101 5.05 11.06 8.30
CA ILE A 101 5.22 9.61 8.44
C ILE A 101 6.24 9.36 9.53
N LYS A 102 5.80 8.76 10.64
CA LYS A 102 6.68 8.27 11.71
C LYS A 102 6.92 6.79 11.47
N TYR A 103 8.17 6.39 11.23
CA TYR A 103 8.50 5.02 10.87
C TYR A 103 9.63 4.46 11.72
N GLN A 104 9.64 3.14 11.88
CA GLN A 104 10.71 2.38 12.46
C GLN A 104 11.00 1.20 11.54
N ARG A 105 12.24 1.13 11.05
CA ARG A 105 12.68 -0.01 10.24
C ARG A 105 13.07 -1.18 11.13
N VAL A 106 13.07 -2.39 10.57
CA VAL A 106 13.48 -3.60 11.29
C VAL A 106 14.91 -3.51 11.86
N ASP A 107 15.79 -2.73 11.24
CA ASP A 107 17.17 -2.50 11.69
C ASP A 107 17.32 -1.34 12.70
N MET A 108 16.23 -0.64 13.02
CA MET A 108 16.20 0.48 13.98
C MET A 108 15.70 0.01 15.34
N ILE A 109 16.62 -0.16 16.29
CA ILE A 109 16.29 -0.55 17.67
C ILE A 109 15.93 0.71 18.48
N ASN A 110 14.68 0.80 18.94
CA ASN A 110 14.16 1.88 19.80
C ASN A 110 14.28 3.31 19.24
N GLU A 111 14.43 3.45 17.92
CA GLU A 111 14.53 4.75 17.24
C GLU A 111 13.40 4.90 16.23
N TYR A 112 12.64 6.00 16.34
CA TYR A 112 11.71 6.42 15.31
C TYR A 112 12.29 7.57 14.52
N LYS A 113 12.21 7.46 13.20
CA LYS A 113 12.47 8.57 12.29
C LYS A 113 11.16 9.13 11.78
N HIS A 114 11.25 10.33 11.22
CA HIS A 114 10.12 10.98 10.60
C HIS A 114 10.50 11.54 9.23
N ILE A 115 9.52 11.54 8.33
CA ILE A 115 9.63 12.19 7.03
C ILE A 115 8.31 12.88 6.72
N GLU A 116 8.40 14.04 6.07
CA GLU A 116 7.25 14.81 5.64
C GLU A 116 7.03 14.61 4.16
N VAL A 117 5.78 14.36 3.79
CA VAL A 117 5.43 14.03 2.42
C VAL A 117 4.09 14.65 2.04
N SER A 118 3.95 15.07 0.79
CA SER A 118 2.66 15.51 0.28
C SER A 118 1.67 14.35 0.32
N PHE A 119 0.48 14.58 0.87
CA PHE A 119 -0.59 13.57 0.89
C PHE A 119 -0.95 13.12 -0.53
N LYS A 120 -1.01 14.08 -1.46
CA LYS A 120 -1.25 13.84 -2.87
C LYS A 120 -0.22 12.90 -3.47
N GLU A 121 1.06 13.23 -3.31
CA GLU A 121 2.14 12.41 -3.89
C GLU A 121 2.18 11.01 -3.26
N LEU A 122 1.88 10.90 -1.95
CA LEU A 122 1.83 9.62 -1.24
C LEU A 122 0.76 8.70 -1.84
N ILE A 123 -0.47 9.17 -1.97
CA ILE A 123 -1.57 8.39 -2.53
C ILE A 123 -1.25 8.00 -3.98
N LYS A 124 -0.73 8.95 -4.76
CA LYS A 124 -0.31 8.71 -6.14
C LYS A 124 0.70 7.57 -6.23
N GLY A 125 1.80 7.64 -5.48
CA GLY A 125 2.85 6.62 -5.51
C GLY A 125 2.36 5.25 -5.05
N VAL A 126 1.44 5.20 -4.07
CA VAL A 126 0.81 3.95 -3.62
C VAL A 126 -0.09 3.35 -4.69
N LEU A 127 -0.92 4.16 -5.36
CA LEU A 127 -1.81 3.69 -6.42
C LEU A 127 -1.01 3.18 -7.63
N GLU A 128 -0.02 3.94 -8.09
CA GLU A 128 0.86 3.54 -9.20
C GLU A 128 1.60 2.23 -8.88
N SER A 129 2.09 2.08 -7.65
CA SER A 129 2.78 0.85 -7.24
C SER A 129 1.82 -0.35 -7.15
N ASN A 130 0.60 -0.17 -6.63
CA ASN A 130 -0.37 -1.28 -6.57
C ASN A 130 -0.86 -1.69 -7.97
N GLU A 131 -1.07 -0.72 -8.86
CA GLU A 131 -1.43 -1.00 -10.26
C GLU A 131 -0.32 -1.76 -10.99
N HIS A 132 0.95 -1.38 -10.75
CA HIS A 132 2.09 -2.12 -11.28
C HIS A 132 2.14 -3.56 -10.78
N LEU A 133 1.94 -3.78 -9.47
CA LEU A 133 1.87 -5.12 -8.88
C LEU A 133 0.78 -5.96 -9.55
N PHE A 134 -0.44 -5.42 -9.69
CA PHE A 134 -1.55 -6.14 -10.31
C PHE A 134 -1.27 -6.56 -11.74
N ASN A 135 -0.63 -5.69 -12.52
CA ASN A 135 -0.27 -6.01 -13.90
C ASN A 135 0.72 -7.19 -13.94
N GLN A 136 1.76 -7.16 -13.10
CA GLN A 136 2.73 -8.26 -13.03
C GLN A 136 2.10 -9.58 -12.54
N VAL A 137 1.26 -9.51 -11.50
CA VAL A 137 0.56 -10.68 -10.97
C VAL A 137 -0.36 -11.30 -12.03
N LEU A 138 -1.06 -10.49 -12.83
CA LEU A 138 -1.90 -10.95 -13.94
C LEU A 138 -1.10 -11.49 -15.12
N GLU A 139 0.10 -10.97 -15.38
CA GLU A 139 1.00 -11.50 -16.40
C GLU A 139 1.49 -12.90 -16.03
N ILE A 140 1.86 -13.12 -14.76
CA ILE A 140 2.37 -14.41 -14.26
C ILE A 140 1.23 -15.42 -14.06
N HIS A 141 0.12 -15.00 -13.46
CA HIS A 141 -1.03 -15.86 -13.19
C HIS A 141 -2.36 -15.22 -13.61
N PRO A 142 -2.74 -15.28 -14.91
CA PRO A 142 -3.97 -14.66 -15.42
C PRO A 142 -5.27 -15.15 -14.76
N GLY A 143 -5.24 -16.35 -14.16
CA GLY A 143 -6.37 -16.93 -13.42
C GLY A 143 -6.73 -16.17 -12.14
N ILE A 144 -5.77 -15.42 -11.57
CA ILE A 144 -5.94 -14.64 -10.33
C ILE A 144 -7.03 -13.57 -10.43
N LYS A 145 -7.44 -13.18 -11.66
CA LYS A 145 -8.52 -12.22 -11.87
C LYS A 145 -9.86 -12.65 -11.26
N ASN A 146 -10.03 -13.94 -11.00
CA ASN A 146 -11.22 -14.52 -10.39
C ASN A 146 -11.07 -14.73 -8.87
N ASP A 147 -9.89 -14.48 -8.31
CA ASP A 147 -9.61 -14.62 -6.89
C ASP A 147 -10.35 -13.52 -6.09
N PRO A 148 -11.14 -13.86 -5.06
CA PRO A 148 -11.91 -12.90 -4.29
C PRO A 148 -11.05 -11.82 -3.60
N GLU A 149 -9.87 -12.19 -3.11
CA GLU A 149 -8.96 -11.31 -2.38
C GLU A 149 -8.29 -10.31 -3.34
N PHE A 150 -7.93 -10.77 -4.54
CA PHE A 150 -7.45 -9.93 -5.65
C PHE A 150 -8.54 -8.95 -6.09
N ILE A 151 -9.76 -9.43 -6.33
CA ILE A 151 -10.90 -8.61 -6.74
C ILE A 151 -11.19 -7.53 -5.69
N GLN A 152 -11.20 -7.90 -4.41
CA GLN A 152 -11.43 -6.97 -3.32
C GLN A 152 -10.39 -5.84 -3.29
N LEU A 153 -9.10 -6.17 -3.28
CA LEU A 153 -8.04 -5.15 -3.24
C LEU A 153 -8.06 -4.26 -4.49
N LYS A 154 -8.33 -4.85 -5.66
CA LYS A 154 -8.47 -4.10 -6.91
C LYS A 154 -9.64 -3.12 -6.86
N GLN A 155 -10.79 -3.53 -6.31
CA GLN A 155 -11.93 -2.63 -6.11
C GLN A 155 -11.60 -1.49 -5.14
N GLU A 156 -10.89 -1.75 -4.05
CA GLU A 156 -10.44 -0.68 -3.14
C GLU A 156 -9.51 0.32 -3.84
N MET A 157 -8.54 -0.18 -4.61
CA MET A 157 -7.65 0.67 -5.39
C MET A 157 -8.44 1.57 -6.34
N GLU A 158 -9.42 1.04 -7.07
CA GLU A 158 -10.23 1.82 -8.01
C GLU A 158 -11.10 2.87 -7.30
N ILE A 159 -11.64 2.55 -6.11
CA ILE A 159 -12.36 3.52 -5.29
C ILE A 159 -11.46 4.68 -4.87
N VAL A 160 -10.26 4.38 -4.36
CA VAL A 160 -9.28 5.39 -3.95
C VAL A 160 -8.77 6.20 -5.15
N LYS A 161 -8.54 5.54 -6.30
CA LYS A 161 -8.19 6.16 -7.59
C LYS A 161 -9.27 7.12 -8.06
N GLY A 162 -10.55 6.75 -7.96
CA GLY A 162 -11.69 7.62 -8.27
C GLY A 162 -11.76 8.84 -7.35
N TRP A 163 -11.61 8.64 -6.04
CA TRP A 163 -11.53 9.75 -5.08
C TRP A 163 -10.36 10.69 -5.38
N TYR A 164 -9.17 10.14 -5.69
CA TYR A 164 -7.97 10.93 -5.98
C TYR A 164 -8.18 11.82 -7.20
N LYS A 165 -8.76 11.27 -8.28
CA LYS A 165 -9.12 12.02 -9.49
C LYS A 165 -10.09 13.16 -9.18
N ASN A 166 -11.13 12.90 -8.40
CA ASN A 166 -12.12 13.91 -8.01
C ASN A 166 -11.51 15.03 -7.17
N ARG A 167 -10.62 14.70 -6.23
CA ARG A 167 -10.01 15.68 -5.33
C ARG A 167 -8.97 16.55 -6.02
N TYR A 168 -8.15 15.96 -6.89
CA TYR A 168 -6.95 16.63 -7.42
C TYR A 168 -7.01 16.96 -8.92
N GLY A 169 -8.09 16.60 -9.61
CA GLY A 169 -8.37 16.98 -10.99
C GLY A 169 -7.40 16.43 -12.04
N LYS A 170 -6.65 15.36 -11.73
CA LYS A 170 -5.65 14.77 -12.64
C LYS A 170 -5.97 13.31 -12.95
N GLN A 171 -5.67 12.89 -14.18
CA GLN A 171 -5.50 11.47 -14.48
C GLN A 171 -4.23 10.98 -13.76
N LEU A 172 -4.37 9.84 -13.08
CA LEU A 172 -3.27 9.00 -12.62
C LEU A 172 -2.61 8.37 -13.83
#